data_AF-A0A3B0QGJ3-F1
#
_entry.id   AF-A0A3B0QGJ3-F1
#
_cell.length_a   1.000
_cell.length_b   1.000
_cell.length_c   1.000
_cell.angle_alpha   90.00
_cell.angle_beta   90.00
_cell.angle_gamma   90.00
#
_symmetry.space_group_name_H-M   'P 1'
#
loop_
_entity.id
_entity.type
_entity.pdbx_description
1 polymer ?
#
loop_
_entity_poly.entity_id
_entity_poly.type
_entity_poly.pdbx_seq_one_letter_code
_entity_poly.pdbx_strand_id
1 'polypeptide(L)'
;MLDCVFIDSIFLSSFIAVTLICMTTALWGTLLLVGRQPLLSESLSHASYPGLLLGALLSYKVSFFTDSIILVIVFGCLAAISGYGIIVFLERVLRVHKDASLCFVLVVFFGIGVILASYVKDCCPLLYNRINAYLYGQAATLGYVEAKLAAFVFLISLVTLWWWYRQIVVTIFDKDYASTCGLSTHVSGSIVLIFISLVIVSGVRSVGIVLISSMFVAPSLAARQLSDRLNVIFLLSCLLGGICGALGSYVSVAFSCNVSGHTGVITLPTGPLVVVISGCLTFLCLLFSPKSGWVIRYIRRKRFSFSKNQEHLLKVFWYLLEDQLPEVGARDFVCSHKYQEYFGPRPFPRFRIWLLECQGFLKHRDYRWGLSEKGKIRAKKLVRAHRLWECYLVRSLEFKEEDVHGFAEEMEHVLTDELDYAITEMLDNPHYDPHDKLIPEKPKKKEEL
;
A
#
# COMPACT_ATOMS: atom_id res chain seq x y z
N MET A 1 -2.81 -32.17 -10.86
CA MET A 1 -3.06 -31.12 -9.84
C MET A 1 -4.18 -30.16 -10.24
N LEU A 2 -4.15 -29.56 -11.45
CA LEU A 2 -5.28 -28.76 -11.95
C LEU A 2 -6.55 -29.61 -12.17
N ASP A 3 -6.41 -30.83 -12.69
CA ASP A 3 -7.55 -31.69 -13.00
C ASP A 3 -8.40 -32.05 -11.77
N CYS A 4 -7.78 -32.26 -10.59
CA CYS A 4 -8.52 -32.57 -9.36
C CYS A 4 -9.45 -31.44 -8.89
N VAL A 5 -9.08 -30.17 -9.16
CA VAL A 5 -9.88 -29.01 -8.72
C VAL A 5 -11.08 -28.78 -9.63
N PHE A 6 -10.94 -29.04 -10.93
CA PHE A 6 -11.97 -28.75 -11.93
C PHE A 6 -12.89 -29.94 -12.26
N ILE A 7 -12.50 -31.17 -11.92
CA ILE A 7 -13.33 -32.37 -12.14
C ILE A 7 -14.36 -32.55 -11.02
N ASP A 8 -13.98 -32.27 -9.77
CA ASP A 8 -14.87 -32.41 -8.62
C ASP A 8 -15.75 -31.16 -8.45
N SER A 9 -17.05 -31.36 -8.63
CA SER A 9 -18.07 -30.31 -8.59
C SER A 9 -18.11 -29.52 -7.27
N ILE A 10 -17.75 -30.18 -6.16
CA ILE A 10 -17.71 -29.59 -4.81
C ILE A 10 -16.54 -28.60 -4.67
N PHE A 11 -15.35 -28.95 -5.17
CA PHE A 11 -14.20 -28.05 -5.10
C PHE A 11 -14.36 -26.86 -6.05
N LEU A 12 -14.98 -27.08 -7.22
CA LEU A 12 -15.28 -25.99 -8.14
C LEU A 12 -16.28 -24.99 -7.55
N SER A 13 -17.37 -25.46 -6.92
CA SER A 13 -18.34 -24.56 -6.29
C SER A 13 -17.73 -23.77 -5.14
N SER A 14 -16.87 -24.41 -4.33
CA SER A 14 -16.13 -23.76 -3.26
C SER A 14 -15.16 -22.69 -3.78
N PHE A 15 -14.37 -23.00 -4.80
CA PHE A 15 -13.43 -22.07 -5.43
C PHE A 15 -14.15 -20.82 -5.95
N ILE A 16 -15.26 -21.00 -6.67
CA ILE A 16 -16.06 -19.89 -7.21
C ILE A 16 -16.68 -19.06 -6.07
N ALA A 17 -17.22 -19.70 -5.03
CA ALA A 17 -17.82 -18.99 -3.91
C ALA A 17 -16.78 -18.14 -3.15
N VAL A 18 -15.63 -18.71 -2.79
CA VAL A 18 -14.59 -18.02 -2.02
C VAL A 18 -14.00 -16.86 -2.82
N THR A 19 -13.74 -17.05 -4.12
CA THR A 19 -13.21 -15.98 -4.98
C THR A 19 -14.17 -14.79 -5.03
N LEU A 20 -15.46 -15.03 -5.29
CA LEU A 20 -16.47 -13.96 -5.35
C LEU A 20 -16.70 -13.26 -4.00
N ILE A 21 -16.65 -14.00 -2.88
CA ILE A 21 -16.72 -13.40 -1.54
C ILE A 21 -15.48 -12.53 -1.26
N CYS A 22 -14.29 -12.97 -1.65
CA CYS A 22 -13.08 -12.16 -1.49
C CYS A 22 -13.10 -10.92 -2.39
N MET A 23 -13.65 -11.01 -3.61
CA MET A 23 -13.83 -9.86 -4.50
C MET A 23 -14.81 -8.83 -3.92
N THR A 24 -15.98 -9.27 -3.43
CA THR A 24 -16.98 -8.38 -2.80
C THR A 24 -16.44 -7.69 -1.55
N THR A 25 -15.83 -8.45 -0.66
CA THR A 25 -15.30 -7.93 0.62
C THR A 25 -14.15 -6.94 0.39
N ALA A 26 -13.21 -7.24 -0.51
CA ALA A 26 -12.14 -6.31 -0.88
C ALA A 26 -12.69 -5.01 -1.46
N LEU A 27 -13.72 -5.12 -2.30
CA LEU A 27 -14.32 -3.99 -2.98
C LEU A 27 -15.01 -3.03 -2.01
N TRP A 28 -15.84 -3.51 -1.07
CA TRP A 28 -16.39 -2.67 0.02
C TRP A 28 -15.34 -2.25 1.04
N GLY A 29 -14.29 -3.06 1.22
CA GLY A 29 -13.12 -2.76 2.03
C GLY A 29 -12.40 -1.49 1.64
N THR A 30 -12.34 -1.17 0.34
CA THR A 30 -11.74 0.08 -0.12
C THR A 30 -12.44 1.32 0.43
N LEU A 31 -13.77 1.29 0.55
CA LEU A 31 -14.54 2.41 1.08
C LEU A 31 -14.26 2.64 2.56
N LEU A 32 -14.15 1.57 3.34
CA LEU A 32 -13.78 1.65 4.76
C LEU A 32 -12.34 2.14 4.94
N LEU A 33 -11.41 1.68 4.11
CA LEU A 33 -10.02 2.11 4.16
C LEU A 33 -9.88 3.61 3.83
N VAL A 34 -10.51 4.06 2.73
CA VAL A 34 -10.49 5.49 2.33
C VAL A 34 -11.19 6.36 3.38
N GLY A 35 -12.29 5.87 3.96
CA GLY A 35 -13.00 6.52 5.06
C GLY A 35 -12.27 6.47 6.42
N ARG A 36 -11.05 5.92 6.47
CA ARG A 36 -10.21 5.75 7.69
C ARG A 36 -10.91 5.00 8.82
N GLN A 37 -11.75 4.02 8.48
CA GLN A 37 -12.53 3.23 9.44
C GLN A 37 -12.42 1.72 9.17
N PRO A 38 -11.21 1.14 9.10
CA PRO A 38 -11.06 -0.30 8.88
C PRO A 38 -11.65 -1.14 10.04
N LEU A 39 -11.51 -0.66 11.29
CA LEU A 39 -12.02 -1.31 12.51
C LEU A 39 -13.55 -1.47 12.56
N LEU A 40 -14.27 -0.70 11.72
CA LEU A 40 -15.72 -0.81 11.61
C LEU A 40 -16.15 -2.16 11.02
N SER A 41 -15.37 -2.74 10.11
CA SER A 41 -15.64 -4.07 9.55
C SER A 41 -15.56 -5.19 10.59
N GLU A 42 -14.55 -5.14 11.46
CA GLU A 42 -14.33 -6.11 12.53
C GLU A 42 -15.47 -6.03 13.56
N SER A 43 -15.78 -4.81 14.01
CA SER A 43 -16.84 -4.57 14.99
C SER A 43 -18.22 -5.02 14.47
N LEU A 44 -18.54 -4.73 13.21
CA LEU A 44 -19.79 -5.19 12.57
C LEU A 44 -19.86 -6.71 12.41
N SER A 45 -18.75 -7.35 12.09
CA SER A 45 -18.69 -8.82 11.96
C SER A 45 -19.03 -9.50 13.28
N HIS A 46 -18.45 -9.06 14.40
CA HIS A 46 -18.78 -9.58 15.72
C HIS A 46 -20.18 -9.14 16.20
N ALA A 47 -20.63 -7.94 15.85
CA ALA A 47 -22.00 -7.49 16.13
C ALA A 47 -23.06 -8.33 15.41
N SER A 48 -22.76 -8.85 14.21
CA SER A 48 -23.69 -9.69 13.46
C SER A 48 -23.84 -11.11 14.04
N TYR A 49 -22.85 -11.62 14.77
CA TYR A 49 -22.81 -12.99 15.29
C TYR A 49 -24.04 -13.40 16.15
N PRO A 50 -24.46 -12.65 17.19
CA PRO A 50 -25.67 -12.97 17.93
C PRO A 50 -26.94 -12.93 17.07
N GLY A 51 -27.00 -12.07 16.04
CA GLY A 51 -28.11 -12.02 15.08
C GLY A 51 -28.19 -13.27 14.22
N LEU A 52 -27.05 -13.75 13.73
CA LEU A 52 -26.97 -15.01 12.96
C LEU A 52 -27.42 -16.21 13.79
N LEU A 53 -27.00 -16.26 15.05
CA LEU A 53 -27.39 -17.28 16.02
C LEU A 53 -28.91 -17.27 16.28
N LEU A 54 -29.48 -16.09 16.56
CA LEU A 54 -30.92 -15.94 16.75
C LEU A 54 -31.71 -16.33 15.50
N GLY A 55 -31.24 -15.92 14.32
CA GLY A 55 -31.86 -16.30 13.05
C GLY A 55 -31.84 -17.81 12.81
N ALA A 56 -30.74 -18.48 13.13
CA ALA A 56 -30.61 -19.94 13.01
C ALA A 56 -31.52 -20.67 14.01
N LEU A 57 -31.58 -20.21 15.26
CA LEU A 57 -32.47 -20.76 16.29
C LEU A 57 -33.95 -20.57 15.93
N LEU A 58 -34.32 -19.41 15.40
CA LEU A 58 -35.69 -19.11 15.02
C LEU A 58 -36.13 -19.94 13.82
N SER A 59 -35.25 -20.11 12.82
CA SER A 59 -35.51 -20.98 11.66
C SER A 59 -35.72 -22.44 12.06
N TYR A 60 -35.10 -22.89 13.15
CA TYR A 60 -35.31 -24.23 13.69
C TYR A 60 -36.63 -24.38 14.47
N LYS A 61 -37.04 -23.36 15.24
CA LYS A 61 -38.26 -23.42 16.07
C LYS A 61 -39.56 -23.14 15.31
N VAL A 62 -39.51 -22.35 14.23
CA VAL A 62 -40.71 -21.91 13.50
C VAL A 62 -40.93 -22.77 12.26
N SER A 63 -41.93 -23.66 12.29
CA SER A 63 -42.23 -24.62 11.22
C SER A 63 -42.58 -23.98 9.86
N PHE A 64 -42.97 -22.71 9.81
CA PHE A 64 -43.30 -22.00 8.56
C PHE A 64 -42.05 -21.61 7.74
N PHE A 65 -40.86 -21.60 8.34
CA PHE A 65 -39.60 -21.14 7.72
C PHE A 65 -38.43 -22.11 7.90
N THR A 66 -38.71 -23.41 7.86
CA THR A 66 -37.66 -24.45 7.94
C THR A 66 -36.61 -24.23 6.85
N ASP A 67 -35.34 -24.15 7.27
CA ASP A 67 -34.13 -24.00 6.42
C ASP A 67 -34.03 -22.75 5.53
N SER A 68 -34.75 -21.68 5.88
CA SER A 68 -34.66 -20.41 5.13
C SER A 68 -33.37 -19.63 5.44
N ILE A 69 -32.36 -19.76 4.57
CA ILE A 69 -31.10 -18.98 4.59
C ILE A 69 -31.36 -17.47 4.72
N ILE A 70 -32.47 -17.00 4.13
CA ILE A 70 -32.89 -15.60 4.11
C ILE A 70 -33.14 -15.07 5.53
N LEU A 71 -33.75 -15.86 6.42
CA LEU A 71 -34.00 -15.41 7.81
C LEU A 71 -32.71 -15.17 8.55
N VAL A 72 -31.74 -16.07 8.42
CA VAL A 72 -30.42 -15.92 9.04
C VAL A 72 -29.74 -14.63 8.57
N ILE A 73 -29.82 -14.33 7.27
CA ILE A 73 -29.26 -13.11 6.70
C ILE A 73 -29.98 -11.86 7.25
N VAL A 74 -31.31 -11.87 7.30
CA VAL A 74 -32.11 -10.73 7.78
C VAL A 74 -31.80 -10.44 9.25
N PHE A 75 -31.83 -11.45 10.12
CA PHE A 75 -31.51 -11.26 11.54
C PHE A 75 -30.05 -10.84 11.78
N GLY A 76 -29.10 -11.38 11.00
CA GLY A 76 -27.71 -10.94 11.03
C GLY A 76 -27.55 -9.47 10.64
N CYS A 77 -28.24 -9.03 9.58
CA CYS A 77 -28.21 -7.64 9.13
C CYS A 77 -28.88 -6.70 10.13
N LEU A 78 -30.02 -7.08 10.70
CA LEU A 78 -30.69 -6.29 11.74
C LEU A 78 -29.79 -6.11 12.97
N ALA A 79 -29.10 -7.18 13.39
CA ALA A 79 -28.15 -7.12 14.49
C ALA A 79 -26.98 -6.17 14.17
N ALA A 80 -26.38 -6.27 12.99
CA ALA A 80 -25.28 -5.40 12.57
C ALA A 80 -25.70 -3.92 12.48
N ILE A 81 -26.88 -3.63 11.92
CA ILE A 81 -27.45 -2.27 11.86
C ILE A 81 -27.71 -1.74 13.27
N SER A 82 -28.27 -2.56 14.17
CA SER A 82 -28.49 -2.19 15.56
C SER A 82 -27.18 -1.91 16.31
N GLY A 83 -26.13 -2.71 16.04
CA GLY A 83 -24.79 -2.52 16.60
C GLY A 83 -24.19 -1.19 16.16
N TYR A 84 -24.30 -0.81 14.89
CA TYR A 84 -23.90 0.51 14.43
C TYR A 84 -24.73 1.64 15.06
N GLY A 85 -26.04 1.44 15.23
CA GLY A 85 -26.89 2.38 15.96
C GLY A 85 -26.38 2.67 17.37
N ILE A 86 -25.95 1.62 18.09
CA ILE A 86 -25.33 1.74 19.42
C ILE A 86 -23.98 2.46 19.35
N ILE A 87 -23.14 2.19 18.34
CA ILE A 87 -21.88 2.92 18.13
C ILE A 87 -22.15 4.42 17.98
N VAL A 88 -23.10 4.80 17.12
CA VAL A 88 -23.47 6.21 16.89
C VAL A 88 -24.06 6.84 18.14
N PHE A 89 -24.84 6.09 18.92
CA PHE A 89 -25.38 6.55 20.20
C PHE A 89 -24.27 6.83 21.23
N LEU A 90 -23.30 5.93 21.38
CA LEU A 90 -22.13 6.10 22.24
C LEU A 90 -21.29 7.33 21.83
N GLU A 91 -21.10 7.52 20.53
CA GLU A 91 -20.34 8.65 19.98
C GLU A 91 -21.05 9.99 20.18
N ARG A 92 -22.36 10.07 19.88
CA ARG A 92 -23.10 11.34 19.91
C ARG A 92 -23.60 11.73 21.29
N VAL A 93 -24.12 10.78 22.07
CA VAL A 93 -24.77 11.05 23.36
C VAL A 93 -23.76 10.98 24.49
N LEU A 94 -23.00 9.89 24.55
CA LEU A 94 -22.03 9.65 25.62
C LEU A 94 -20.65 10.27 25.35
N ARG A 95 -20.44 10.85 24.15
CA ARG A 95 -19.21 11.52 23.72
C ARG A 95 -17.95 10.67 23.92
N VAL A 96 -18.09 9.35 23.75
CA VAL A 96 -16.98 8.39 23.84
C VAL A 96 -16.17 8.42 22.56
N HIS A 97 -14.84 8.26 22.67
CA HIS A 97 -13.95 8.17 21.51
C HIS A 97 -14.37 7.03 20.57
N LYS A 98 -14.32 7.29 19.26
CA LYS A 98 -14.85 6.38 18.24
C LYS A 98 -14.29 4.95 18.34
N ASP A 99 -12.99 4.81 18.54
CA ASP A 99 -12.35 3.49 18.61
C ASP A 99 -12.77 2.73 19.88
N ALA A 100 -13.02 3.44 20.99
CA ALA A 100 -13.53 2.83 22.22
C ALA A 100 -14.98 2.35 22.05
N SER A 101 -15.82 3.12 21.37
CA SER A 101 -17.20 2.72 21.03
C SER A 101 -17.24 1.46 20.15
N LEU A 102 -16.34 1.38 19.16
CA LEU A 102 -16.18 0.20 18.30
C LEU A 102 -15.80 -1.05 19.11
N CYS A 103 -14.74 -0.95 19.93
CA CYS A 103 -14.29 -2.05 20.77
C CYS A 103 -15.36 -2.49 21.79
N PHE A 104 -16.07 -1.54 22.40
CA PHE A 104 -17.14 -1.84 23.35
C PHE A 104 -18.24 -2.68 22.72
N VAL A 105 -18.75 -2.25 21.56
CA VAL A 105 -19.81 -2.98 20.84
C VAL A 105 -19.33 -4.36 20.38
N LEU A 106 -18.09 -4.46 19.89
CA LEU A 106 -17.47 -5.74 19.54
C LEU A 106 -17.51 -6.72 20.72
N VAL A 107 -17.02 -6.31 21.90
CA VAL A 107 -16.91 -7.19 23.08
C VAL A 107 -18.29 -7.59 23.61
N VAL A 108 -19.22 -6.64 23.71
CA VAL A 108 -20.57 -6.89 24.25
C VAL A 108 -21.36 -7.84 23.36
N PHE A 109 -21.42 -7.57 22.05
CA PHE A 109 -22.17 -8.42 21.12
C PHE A 109 -21.54 -9.79 20.97
N PHE A 110 -20.21 -9.87 20.95
CA PHE A 110 -19.53 -11.17 20.93
C PHE A 110 -19.81 -11.96 22.21
N GLY A 111 -19.77 -11.34 23.39
CA GLY A 111 -20.13 -11.96 24.66
C GLY A 111 -21.58 -12.50 24.66
N ILE A 112 -22.55 -11.70 24.21
CA ILE A 112 -23.94 -12.13 24.04
C ILE A 112 -24.04 -13.31 23.07
N GLY A 113 -23.31 -13.26 21.95
CA GLY A 113 -23.26 -14.34 20.98
C GLY A 113 -22.69 -15.64 21.56
N VAL A 114 -21.62 -15.57 22.35
CA VAL A 114 -21.03 -16.75 23.01
C VAL A 114 -21.99 -17.35 24.05
N ILE A 115 -22.67 -16.52 24.84
CA ILE A 115 -23.70 -16.98 25.79
C ILE A 115 -24.82 -17.71 25.03
N LEU A 116 -25.30 -17.12 23.93
CA LEU A 116 -26.34 -17.73 23.11
C LEU A 116 -25.87 -19.03 22.46
N ALA A 117 -24.64 -19.09 21.97
CA ALA A 117 -24.03 -20.30 21.43
C ALA A 117 -23.93 -21.42 22.49
N SER A 118 -23.62 -21.06 23.74
CA SER A 118 -23.63 -22.01 24.87
C SER A 118 -25.03 -22.58 25.11
N TYR A 119 -26.07 -21.74 25.07
CA TYR A 119 -27.45 -22.22 25.18
C TYR A 119 -27.85 -23.15 24.04
N VAL A 120 -27.42 -22.86 22.80
CA VAL A 120 -27.68 -23.74 21.65
C VAL A 120 -27.00 -25.09 21.80
N LYS A 121 -25.77 -25.11 22.34
CA LYS A 121 -25.02 -26.34 22.59
C LYS A 121 -25.79 -27.31 23.48
N ASP A 122 -26.44 -26.79 24.53
CA ASP A 122 -27.22 -27.61 25.46
C ASP A 122 -28.55 -28.09 24.87
N CYS A 123 -29.24 -27.26 24.08
CA CYS A 123 -30.51 -27.63 23.46
C CYS A 123 -30.37 -28.55 22.24
N CYS A 124 -29.40 -28.28 21.35
CA CYS A 124 -29.31 -28.88 20.01
C CYS A 124 -27.84 -28.96 19.53
N PRO A 125 -27.11 -30.07 19.80
CA PRO A 125 -25.69 -30.18 19.45
C PRO A 125 -25.41 -30.14 17.94
N LEU A 126 -26.35 -30.61 17.11
CA LEU A 126 -26.26 -30.54 15.64
C LEU A 126 -26.25 -29.10 15.11
N LEU A 127 -27.08 -28.24 15.70
CA LEU A 127 -27.20 -26.83 15.30
C LEU A 127 -25.97 -26.03 15.76
N TYR A 128 -25.43 -26.39 16.93
CA TYR A 128 -24.16 -25.85 17.44
C TYR A 128 -22.97 -26.13 16.48
N ASN A 129 -22.88 -27.33 15.91
CA ASN A 129 -21.83 -27.64 14.93
C ASN A 129 -21.93 -26.77 13.66
N ARG A 130 -23.16 -26.51 13.16
CA ARG A 130 -23.37 -25.60 12.02
C ARG A 130 -22.99 -24.15 12.36
N ILE A 131 -23.28 -23.69 13.58
CA ILE A 131 -22.90 -22.35 14.05
C ILE A 131 -21.39 -22.21 14.20
N ASN A 132 -20.71 -23.22 14.76
CA ASN A 132 -19.26 -23.20 14.91
C ASN A 132 -18.55 -23.09 13.56
N ALA A 133 -19.15 -23.67 12.51
CA ALA A 133 -18.68 -23.49 11.15
C ALA A 133 -18.76 -22.02 10.67
N TYR A 134 -19.61 -21.16 11.24
CA TYR A 134 -19.66 -19.73 10.91
C TYR A 134 -18.53 -18.92 11.57
N LEU A 135 -17.98 -19.38 12.70
CA LEU A 135 -16.83 -18.71 13.35
C LEU A 135 -15.54 -19.01 12.60
N TYR A 136 -15.27 -20.29 12.34
CA TYR A 136 -14.01 -20.77 11.77
C TYR A 136 -14.02 -20.87 10.25
N GLY A 137 -15.22 -20.91 9.64
CA GLY A 137 -15.40 -21.13 8.21
C GLY A 137 -15.22 -22.61 7.83
N GLN A 138 -16.11 -23.10 6.98
CA GLN A 138 -15.95 -24.40 6.30
C GLN A 138 -16.05 -24.20 4.80
N ALA A 139 -15.12 -23.44 4.22
CA ALA A 139 -15.23 -23.08 2.81
C ALA A 139 -15.17 -24.32 1.89
N ALA A 140 -14.55 -25.42 2.34
CA ALA A 140 -14.42 -26.66 1.57
C ALA A 140 -15.76 -27.37 1.30
N THR A 141 -16.82 -27.11 2.09
CA THR A 141 -18.14 -27.73 1.90
C THR A 141 -19.12 -26.84 1.14
N LEU A 142 -18.64 -25.75 0.54
CA LEU A 142 -19.50 -24.77 -0.11
C LEU A 142 -20.11 -25.33 -1.39
N GLY A 143 -21.45 -25.36 -1.45
CA GLY A 143 -22.21 -25.86 -2.60
C GLY A 143 -22.53 -24.78 -3.64
N TYR A 144 -23.12 -25.19 -4.76
CA TYR A 144 -23.53 -24.28 -5.84
C TYR A 144 -24.57 -23.22 -5.42
N VAL A 145 -25.40 -23.51 -4.41
CA VAL A 145 -26.38 -22.54 -3.89
C VAL A 145 -25.66 -21.31 -3.32
N GLU A 146 -24.55 -21.54 -2.63
CA GLU A 146 -23.78 -20.49 -1.95
C GLU A 146 -22.91 -19.73 -2.94
N ALA A 147 -22.37 -20.41 -3.95
CA ALA A 147 -21.70 -19.77 -5.09
C ALA A 147 -22.66 -18.84 -5.87
N LYS A 148 -23.90 -19.28 -6.13
CA LYS A 148 -24.92 -18.44 -6.77
C LYS A 148 -25.29 -17.23 -5.91
N LEU A 149 -25.41 -17.41 -4.59
CA LEU A 149 -25.67 -16.32 -3.66
C LEU A 149 -24.51 -15.32 -3.64
N ALA A 150 -23.26 -15.79 -3.58
CA ALA A 150 -22.07 -14.94 -3.66
C ALA A 150 -22.01 -14.15 -4.98
N ALA A 151 -22.32 -14.80 -6.11
CA ALA A 151 -22.40 -14.14 -7.41
C ALA A 151 -23.50 -13.06 -7.45
N PHE A 152 -24.68 -13.35 -6.89
CA PHE A 152 -25.76 -12.39 -6.79
C PHE A 152 -25.37 -11.17 -5.95
N VAL A 153 -24.79 -11.38 -4.76
CA VAL A 153 -24.31 -10.31 -3.87
C VAL A 153 -23.19 -9.49 -4.53
N PHE A 154 -22.32 -10.13 -5.32
CA PHE A 154 -21.29 -9.43 -6.09
C PHE A 154 -21.89 -8.54 -7.19
N LEU A 155 -22.80 -9.07 -7.99
CA LEU A 155 -23.44 -8.30 -9.06
C LEU A 155 -24.23 -7.10 -8.51
N ILE A 156 -25.05 -7.31 -7.48
CA ILE A 156 -25.80 -6.21 -6.86
C ILE A 156 -24.86 -5.16 -6.26
N SER A 157 -23.73 -5.57 -5.66
CA SER A 157 -22.75 -4.63 -5.13
C SER A 157 -22.11 -3.74 -6.20
N LEU A 158 -21.76 -4.32 -7.36
CA LEU A 158 -21.21 -3.58 -8.50
C LEU A 158 -22.24 -2.59 -9.05
N VAL A 159 -23.49 -3.03 -9.24
CA VAL A 159 -24.58 -2.17 -9.74
C VAL A 159 -24.83 -1.01 -8.78
N THR A 160 -24.90 -1.26 -7.48
CA THR A 160 -25.11 -0.20 -6.49
C THR A 160 -23.96 0.79 -6.46
N LEU A 161 -22.72 0.31 -6.48
CA LEU A 161 -21.56 1.20 -6.50
C LEU A 161 -21.46 1.99 -7.78
N TRP A 162 -21.79 1.40 -8.92
CA TRP A 162 -21.84 2.13 -10.19
C TRP A 162 -22.92 3.23 -10.16
N TRP A 163 -24.12 2.92 -9.68
CA TRP A 163 -25.23 3.86 -9.61
C TRP A 163 -24.99 5.00 -8.60
N TRP A 164 -24.48 4.67 -7.41
CA TRP A 164 -24.27 5.63 -6.31
C TRP A 164 -22.83 6.14 -6.21
N TYR A 165 -21.97 5.85 -7.19
CA TYR A 165 -20.53 6.14 -7.17
C TYR A 165 -20.24 7.58 -6.76
N ARG A 166 -20.83 8.54 -7.49
CA ARG A 166 -20.60 9.97 -7.29
C ARG A 166 -20.96 10.42 -5.89
N GLN A 167 -22.09 9.95 -5.36
CA GLN A 167 -22.59 10.38 -4.07
C GLN A 167 -21.78 9.78 -2.91
N ILE A 168 -21.42 8.49 -3.01
CA ILE A 168 -20.61 7.80 -2.00
C ILE A 168 -19.23 8.44 -1.89
N VAL A 169 -18.57 8.70 -3.02
CA VAL A 169 -17.22 9.27 -3.05
C VAL A 169 -17.18 10.65 -2.42
N VAL A 170 -18.10 11.55 -2.80
CA VAL A 170 -18.12 12.92 -2.25
C VAL A 170 -18.41 12.88 -0.74
N THR A 171 -19.35 12.05 -0.30
CA THR A 171 -19.68 11.92 1.14
C THR A 171 -18.50 11.41 1.99
N ILE A 172 -17.64 10.55 1.42
CA ILE A 172 -16.49 9.98 2.14
C ILE A 172 -15.35 10.99 2.28
N PHE A 173 -15.09 11.80 1.25
CA PHE A 173 -14.03 12.80 1.28
C PHE A 173 -14.42 14.04 2.09
N ASP A 174 -15.63 14.56 1.88
CA ASP A 174 -16.10 15.76 2.55
C ASP A 174 -17.63 15.74 2.70
N LYS A 175 -18.07 15.49 3.93
CA LYS A 175 -19.49 15.45 4.28
C LYS A 175 -20.15 16.83 4.20
N ASP A 176 -19.42 17.89 4.53
CA ASP A 176 -19.94 19.25 4.56
C ASP A 176 -20.11 19.75 3.13
N TYR A 177 -19.10 19.52 2.28
CA TYR A 177 -19.20 19.78 0.84
C TYR A 177 -20.37 19.00 0.21
N ALA A 178 -20.53 17.71 0.51
CA ALA A 178 -21.67 16.92 0.03
C ALA A 178 -23.03 17.56 0.39
N SER A 179 -23.16 18.06 1.62
CA SER A 179 -24.40 18.70 2.09
C SER A 179 -24.69 20.02 1.36
N THR A 180 -23.66 20.83 1.08
CA THR A 180 -23.81 22.07 0.29
C THR A 180 -24.19 21.82 -1.17
N CYS A 181 -23.75 20.71 -1.76
CA CYS A 181 -24.17 20.27 -3.09
C CYS A 181 -25.61 19.72 -3.14
N GLY A 182 -26.35 19.72 -2.02
CA GLY A 182 -27.70 19.17 -1.93
C GLY A 182 -27.75 17.63 -1.96
N LEU A 183 -26.61 16.96 -1.78
CA LEU A 183 -26.57 15.49 -1.70
C LEU A 183 -26.93 15.05 -0.27
N SER A 184 -27.88 14.12 -0.15
CA SER A 184 -28.22 13.55 1.15
C SER A 184 -27.09 12.65 1.65
N THR A 185 -26.35 13.14 2.65
CA THR A 185 -25.26 12.41 3.31
C THR A 185 -25.78 11.22 4.13
N HIS A 186 -27.02 11.32 4.63
CA HIS A 186 -27.67 10.25 5.38
C HIS A 186 -27.99 9.04 4.50
N VAL A 187 -28.47 9.27 3.28
CA VAL A 187 -28.83 8.19 2.35
C VAL A 187 -27.59 7.43 1.89
N SER A 188 -26.54 8.13 1.47
CA SER A 188 -25.30 7.48 1.02
C SER A 188 -24.61 6.71 2.14
N GLY A 189 -24.55 7.28 3.35
CA GLY A 189 -24.02 6.58 4.53
C GLY A 189 -24.82 5.31 4.87
N SER A 190 -26.16 5.38 4.79
CA SER A 190 -27.03 4.23 5.06
C SER A 190 -26.88 3.13 4.02
N ILE A 191 -26.78 3.48 2.73
CA ILE A 191 -26.54 2.51 1.64
C ILE A 191 -25.23 1.78 1.86
N VAL A 192 -24.14 2.50 2.12
CA VAL A 192 -22.82 1.89 2.36
C VAL A 192 -22.89 0.92 3.55
N LEU A 193 -23.56 1.31 4.62
CA LEU A 193 -23.72 0.47 5.80
C LEU A 193 -24.55 -0.79 5.55
N ILE A 194 -25.69 -0.67 4.87
CA ILE A 194 -26.56 -1.81 4.54
C ILE A 194 -25.78 -2.84 3.71
N PHE A 195 -25.02 -2.38 2.72
CA PHE A 195 -24.24 -3.29 1.86
C PHE A 195 -23.05 -3.91 2.59
N ILE A 196 -22.33 -3.16 3.43
CA ILE A 196 -21.26 -3.73 4.25
C ILE A 196 -21.83 -4.81 5.18
N SER A 197 -22.95 -4.54 5.84
CA SER A 197 -23.66 -5.52 6.67
C SER A 197 -24.06 -6.75 5.88
N LEU A 198 -24.65 -6.58 4.69
CA LEU A 198 -25.07 -7.67 3.82
C LEU A 198 -23.88 -8.56 3.38
N VAL A 199 -22.76 -7.93 2.99
CA VAL A 199 -21.55 -8.62 2.55
C VAL A 199 -20.90 -9.37 3.71
N ILE A 200 -20.81 -8.76 4.90
CA ILE A 200 -20.31 -9.41 6.11
C ILE A 200 -21.16 -10.64 6.43
N VAL A 201 -22.48 -10.49 6.55
CA VAL A 201 -23.38 -11.58 6.94
C VAL A 201 -23.36 -12.74 5.92
N SER A 202 -23.38 -12.42 4.63
CA SER A 202 -23.27 -13.42 3.55
C SER A 202 -21.92 -14.16 3.58
N GLY A 203 -20.84 -13.42 3.81
CA GLY A 203 -19.50 -13.98 3.92
C GLY A 203 -19.31 -14.85 5.17
N VAL A 204 -19.81 -14.40 6.33
CA VAL A 204 -19.51 -15.00 7.66
C VAL A 204 -19.93 -16.45 7.67
N ARG A 205 -21.13 -16.70 7.16
CA ARG A 205 -21.71 -18.04 7.02
C ARG A 205 -20.83 -18.98 6.18
N SER A 206 -20.16 -18.43 5.17
CA SER A 206 -19.51 -19.20 4.11
C SER A 206 -18.02 -19.44 4.38
N VAL A 207 -17.31 -18.40 4.80
CA VAL A 207 -15.84 -18.42 4.90
C VAL A 207 -15.34 -18.14 6.33
N GLY A 208 -16.21 -17.64 7.22
CA GLY A 208 -15.88 -17.35 8.60
C GLY A 208 -15.58 -15.88 8.89
N ILE A 209 -15.81 -15.47 10.15
CA ILE A 209 -15.64 -14.08 10.62
C ILE A 209 -14.20 -13.57 10.43
N VAL A 210 -13.20 -14.40 10.78
CA VAL A 210 -11.79 -13.98 10.77
C VAL A 210 -11.29 -13.64 9.37
N LEU A 211 -11.69 -14.44 8.37
CA LEU A 211 -11.30 -14.20 6.99
C LEU A 211 -11.88 -12.88 6.47
N ILE A 212 -13.14 -12.59 6.76
CA ILE A 212 -13.82 -11.42 6.21
C ILE A 212 -13.19 -10.14 6.72
N SER A 213 -12.96 -10.03 8.02
CA SER A 213 -12.29 -8.86 8.61
C SER A 213 -10.92 -8.62 7.95
N SER A 214 -10.17 -9.71 7.71
CA SER A 214 -8.89 -9.65 6.99
C SER A 214 -9.03 -9.20 5.53
N MET A 215 -10.01 -9.73 4.79
CA MET A 215 -10.23 -9.42 3.37
C MET A 215 -10.79 -8.01 3.14
N PHE A 216 -11.47 -7.42 4.13
CA PHE A 216 -11.87 -6.01 4.05
C PHE A 216 -10.63 -5.09 4.04
N VAL A 217 -9.57 -5.42 4.78
CA VAL A 217 -8.42 -4.53 4.98
C VAL A 217 -7.26 -4.84 4.05
N ALA A 218 -6.81 -6.08 3.96
CA ALA A 218 -5.54 -6.45 3.31
C ALA A 218 -5.48 -6.15 1.79
N PRO A 219 -6.38 -6.68 0.93
CA PRO A 219 -6.35 -6.41 -0.51
C PRO A 219 -6.61 -4.92 -0.83
N SER A 220 -7.44 -4.25 -0.03
CA SER A 220 -7.69 -2.81 -0.12
C SER A 220 -6.42 -1.99 0.14
N LEU A 221 -5.65 -2.39 1.17
CA LEU A 221 -4.38 -1.75 1.52
C LEU A 221 -3.33 -1.98 0.43
N ALA A 222 -3.24 -3.20 -0.10
CA ALA A 222 -2.37 -3.53 -1.21
C ALA A 222 -2.70 -2.67 -2.45
N ALA A 223 -3.97 -2.56 -2.81
CA ALA A 223 -4.41 -1.76 -3.95
C ALA A 223 -4.13 -0.26 -3.79
N ARG A 224 -4.36 0.30 -2.58
CA ARG A 224 -4.06 1.70 -2.27
C ARG A 224 -2.57 2.03 -2.40
N GLN A 225 -1.72 1.06 -2.10
CA GLN A 225 -0.27 1.21 -2.19
C GLN A 225 0.23 1.19 -3.65
N LEU A 226 -0.52 0.59 -4.58
CA LEU A 226 -0.18 0.54 -6.01
C LEU A 226 -0.66 1.77 -6.79
N SER A 227 -1.77 2.41 -6.38
CA SER A 227 -2.37 3.53 -7.10
C SER A 227 -3.02 4.55 -6.18
N ASP A 228 -2.96 5.82 -6.57
CA ASP A 228 -3.63 6.94 -5.86
C ASP A 228 -5.03 7.25 -6.42
N ARG A 229 -5.39 6.71 -7.59
CA ARG A 229 -6.68 6.98 -8.24
C ARG A 229 -7.75 6.03 -7.71
N LEU A 230 -8.83 6.57 -7.14
CA LEU A 230 -9.87 5.79 -6.47
C LEU A 230 -10.55 4.72 -7.36
N ASN A 231 -10.86 5.05 -8.62
CA ASN A 231 -11.36 4.07 -9.60
C ASN A 231 -10.41 2.89 -9.81
N VAL A 232 -9.11 3.16 -9.86
CA VAL A 232 -8.08 2.14 -10.06
C VAL A 232 -7.92 1.32 -8.77
N ILE A 233 -8.07 1.93 -7.59
CA ILE A 233 -8.03 1.22 -6.30
C ILE A 233 -9.20 0.23 -6.19
N PHE A 234 -10.42 0.61 -6.60
CA PHE A 234 -11.56 -0.31 -6.65
C PHE A 234 -11.29 -1.53 -7.55
N LEU A 235 -10.78 -1.30 -8.75
CA LEU A 235 -10.50 -2.38 -9.69
C LEU A 235 -9.35 -3.27 -9.18
N LEU A 236 -8.26 -2.68 -8.68
CA LEU A 236 -7.13 -3.42 -8.14
C LEU A 236 -7.50 -4.21 -6.87
N SER A 237 -8.26 -3.63 -5.95
CA SER A 237 -8.67 -4.34 -4.72
C SER A 237 -9.55 -5.54 -5.03
N CYS A 238 -10.51 -5.39 -5.95
CA CYS A 238 -11.36 -6.48 -6.42
C CYS A 238 -10.53 -7.60 -7.04
N LEU A 239 -9.61 -7.27 -7.95
CA LEU A 239 -8.73 -8.26 -8.58
C LEU A 239 -7.79 -8.93 -7.57
N LEU A 240 -7.14 -8.16 -6.69
CA LEU A 240 -6.24 -8.70 -5.68
C LEU A 240 -6.99 -9.57 -4.66
N GLY A 241 -8.19 -9.16 -4.24
CA GLY A 241 -9.07 -9.97 -3.39
C GLY A 241 -9.44 -11.29 -4.05
N GLY A 242 -9.86 -11.25 -5.33
CA GLY A 242 -10.15 -12.45 -6.11
C GLY A 242 -8.95 -13.38 -6.27
N ILE A 243 -7.77 -12.82 -6.57
CA ILE A 243 -6.50 -13.58 -6.67
C ILE A 243 -6.16 -14.23 -5.32
N CYS A 244 -6.32 -13.52 -4.20
CA CYS A 244 -6.07 -14.09 -2.86
C CYS A 244 -7.03 -15.23 -2.55
N GLY A 245 -8.33 -15.07 -2.85
CA GLY A 245 -9.33 -16.11 -2.66
C GLY A 245 -9.09 -17.32 -3.56
N ALA A 246 -8.72 -17.10 -4.82
CA ALA A 246 -8.42 -18.15 -5.80
C ALA A 246 -7.18 -18.94 -5.40
N LEU A 247 -6.07 -18.23 -5.12
CA LEU A 247 -4.83 -18.86 -4.72
C LEU A 247 -5.00 -19.58 -3.37
N GLY A 248 -5.69 -19.00 -2.39
CA GLY A 248 -5.86 -19.65 -1.09
C GLY A 248 -6.75 -20.88 -1.10
N SER A 249 -7.84 -20.86 -1.88
CA SER A 249 -8.65 -22.06 -2.09
C SER A 249 -7.90 -23.13 -2.89
N TYR A 250 -7.19 -22.74 -3.96
CA TYR A 250 -6.39 -23.66 -4.77
C TYR A 250 -5.28 -24.32 -3.96
N VAL A 251 -4.51 -23.54 -3.19
CA VAL A 251 -3.42 -24.04 -2.32
C VAL A 251 -3.99 -24.99 -1.27
N SER A 252 -5.11 -24.64 -0.64
CA SER A 252 -5.77 -25.51 0.35
C SER A 252 -6.15 -26.89 -0.23
N VAL A 253 -6.72 -26.92 -1.44
CA VAL A 253 -7.10 -28.18 -2.11
C VAL A 253 -5.87 -28.95 -2.58
N ALA A 254 -4.89 -28.28 -3.18
CA ALA A 254 -3.67 -28.93 -3.67
C ALA A 254 -2.88 -29.63 -2.55
N PHE A 255 -2.77 -28.99 -1.38
CA PHE A 255 -2.15 -29.62 -0.21
C PHE A 255 -2.98 -30.78 0.33
N SER A 256 -4.32 -30.67 0.33
CA SER A 256 -5.20 -31.75 0.78
C SER A 256 -5.09 -33.00 -0.13
N CYS A 257 -5.00 -32.81 -1.45
CA CYS A 257 -4.86 -33.92 -2.41
C CYS A 257 -3.46 -34.56 -2.40
N ASN A 258 -2.38 -33.78 -2.28
CA ASN A 258 -1.01 -34.32 -2.26
C ASN A 258 -0.72 -35.17 -1.02
N VAL A 259 -1.39 -34.88 0.10
CA VAL A 259 -1.18 -35.59 1.37
C VAL A 259 -1.98 -36.89 1.45
N SER A 260 -3.01 -37.10 0.63
CA SER A 260 -3.76 -38.37 0.55
C SER A 260 -2.91 -39.60 0.17
N GLY A 261 -1.66 -39.41 -0.26
CA GLY A 261 -0.70 -40.50 -0.49
C GLY A 261 0.06 -41.00 0.75
N HIS A 262 0.05 -40.29 1.88
CA HIS A 262 0.69 -40.72 3.14
C HIS A 262 -0.29 -40.58 4.31
N THR A 263 -0.39 -41.59 5.16
CA THR A 263 -1.35 -41.79 6.26
C THR A 263 -1.44 -40.61 7.26
N GLY A 264 -2.18 -39.57 6.89
CA GLY A 264 -2.51 -38.44 7.76
C GLY A 264 -3.22 -37.33 6.98
N VAL A 265 -4.55 -37.30 7.00
CA VAL A 265 -5.34 -36.26 6.31
C VAL A 265 -5.24 -34.94 7.08
N ILE A 266 -4.17 -34.17 6.85
CA ILE A 266 -4.07 -32.80 7.35
C ILE A 266 -4.88 -31.91 6.39
N THR A 267 -6.16 -31.68 6.67
CA THR A 267 -6.96 -30.67 5.96
C THR A 267 -6.57 -29.29 6.47
N LEU A 268 -5.84 -28.53 5.68
CA LEU A 268 -5.58 -27.13 6.01
C LEU A 268 -6.87 -26.32 5.83
N PRO A 269 -7.34 -25.59 6.85
CA PRO A 269 -8.54 -24.78 6.73
C PRO A 269 -8.31 -23.67 5.69
N THR A 270 -9.22 -23.59 4.72
CA THR A 270 -9.18 -22.63 3.59
C THR A 270 -9.12 -21.18 4.06
N GLY A 271 -9.83 -20.83 5.14
CA GLY A 271 -9.93 -19.47 5.66
C GLY A 271 -8.57 -18.89 6.07
N PRO A 272 -7.88 -19.47 7.07
CA PRO A 272 -6.54 -19.03 7.47
C PRO A 272 -5.52 -18.99 6.32
N LEU A 273 -5.57 -19.93 5.38
CA LEU A 273 -4.68 -19.92 4.22
C LEU A 273 -4.88 -18.70 3.32
N VAL A 274 -6.13 -18.35 3.02
CA VAL A 274 -6.43 -17.14 2.23
C VAL A 274 -5.94 -15.88 2.96
N VAL A 275 -6.08 -15.82 4.30
CA VAL A 275 -5.55 -14.71 5.11
C VAL A 275 -4.03 -14.62 5.00
N VAL A 276 -3.31 -15.74 5.13
CA VAL A 276 -1.84 -15.79 5.00
C VAL A 276 -1.41 -15.33 3.60
N ILE A 277 -2.07 -15.79 2.55
CA ILE A 277 -1.76 -15.40 1.17
C ILE A 277 -2.03 -13.91 0.94
N SER A 278 -3.15 -13.40 1.46
CA SER A 278 -3.47 -11.97 1.37
C SER A 278 -2.48 -11.11 2.14
N GLY A 279 -2.06 -11.55 3.34
CA GLY A 279 -1.02 -10.89 4.12
C GLY A 279 0.32 -10.87 3.40
N CYS A 280 0.74 -12.01 2.83
CA CYS A 280 1.97 -12.12 2.03
C CYS A 280 1.92 -11.21 0.79
N LEU A 281 0.82 -11.23 0.04
CA LEU A 281 0.64 -10.37 -1.13
C LEU A 281 0.67 -8.89 -0.75
N THR A 282 -0.02 -8.51 0.32
CA THR A 282 -0.04 -7.12 0.82
C THR A 282 1.36 -6.68 1.25
N PHE A 283 2.11 -7.55 1.94
CA PHE A 283 3.48 -7.29 2.34
C PHE A 283 4.40 -7.09 1.13
N LEU A 284 4.28 -7.93 0.09
CA LEU A 284 5.01 -7.75 -1.16
C LEU A 284 4.66 -6.42 -1.85
N CYS A 285 3.38 -6.05 -1.91
CA CYS A 285 2.95 -4.76 -2.45
C CYS A 285 3.52 -3.58 -1.64
N LEU A 286 3.59 -3.69 -0.31
CA LEU A 286 4.21 -2.67 0.55
C LEU A 286 5.71 -2.53 0.30
N LEU A 287 6.43 -3.65 0.08
CA LEU A 287 7.87 -3.64 -0.22
C LEU A 287 8.20 -3.04 -1.59
N PHE A 288 7.46 -3.46 -2.62
CA PHE A 288 7.77 -3.18 -4.03
C PHE A 288 7.00 -2.01 -4.65
N SER A 289 6.18 -1.29 -3.89
CA SER A 289 5.38 -0.21 -4.47
C SER A 289 6.22 0.94 -5.07
N PRO A 290 5.85 1.43 -6.27
CA PRO A 290 6.64 2.39 -7.02
C PRO A 290 6.80 3.74 -6.32
N LYS A 291 5.87 4.19 -5.47
CA LYS A 291 5.97 5.52 -4.85
C LYS A 291 6.48 5.47 -3.41
N SER A 292 6.01 4.49 -2.66
CA SER A 292 6.20 4.40 -1.21
C SER A 292 6.96 3.14 -0.77
N GLY A 293 7.29 2.24 -1.70
CA GLY A 293 7.97 0.99 -1.42
C GLY A 293 9.34 1.20 -0.77
N TRP A 294 9.59 0.47 0.31
CA TRP A 294 10.81 0.58 1.10
C TRP A 294 12.03 0.20 0.27
N VAL A 295 11.92 -0.86 -0.52
CA VAL A 295 12.99 -1.34 -1.40
C VAL A 295 13.28 -0.32 -2.50
N ILE A 296 12.24 0.24 -3.12
CA ILE A 296 12.40 1.23 -4.20
C ILE A 296 13.01 2.52 -3.66
N ARG A 297 12.60 2.98 -2.47
CA ARG A 297 13.23 4.12 -1.80
C ARG A 297 14.70 3.86 -1.49
N TYR A 298 15.03 2.67 -1.00
CA TYR A 298 16.41 2.28 -0.72
C TYR A 298 17.27 2.25 -2.00
N ILE A 299 16.76 1.64 -3.08
CA ILE A 299 17.44 1.58 -4.38
C ILE A 299 17.65 2.98 -4.95
N ARG A 300 16.63 3.86 -4.90
CA ARG A 300 16.76 5.26 -5.35
C ARG A 300 17.80 6.00 -4.53
N ARG A 301 17.81 5.85 -3.20
CA ARG A 301 18.78 6.50 -2.31
C ARG A 301 20.21 6.01 -2.60
N LYS A 302 20.39 4.71 -2.80
CA LYS A 302 21.69 4.13 -3.17
C LYS A 302 22.15 4.57 -4.55
N ARG A 303 21.26 4.59 -5.54
CA ARG A 303 21.56 5.07 -6.90
C ARG A 303 21.92 6.56 -6.90
N PHE A 304 21.15 7.39 -6.20
CA PHE A 304 21.43 8.82 -6.04
C PHE A 304 22.78 9.04 -5.34
N SER A 305 23.03 8.35 -4.21
CA SER A 305 24.32 8.43 -3.51
C SER A 305 25.48 7.96 -4.38
N PHE A 306 25.27 6.93 -5.22
CA PHE A 306 26.28 6.48 -6.17
C PHE A 306 26.61 7.56 -7.21
N SER A 307 25.59 8.16 -7.83
CA SER A 307 25.76 9.25 -8.80
C SER A 307 26.40 10.50 -8.18
N LYS A 308 25.92 10.96 -7.01
CA LYS A 308 26.51 12.08 -6.26
C LYS A 308 28.02 11.88 -6.06
N ASN A 309 28.41 10.69 -5.64
CA ASN A 309 29.83 10.39 -5.44
C ASN A 309 30.66 10.39 -6.73
N GLN A 310 30.10 9.99 -7.88
CA GLN A 310 30.84 10.08 -9.16
C GLN A 310 31.05 11.54 -9.56
N GLU A 311 30.06 12.40 -9.31
CA GLU A 311 30.13 13.83 -9.58
C GLU A 311 31.12 14.54 -8.64
N HIS A 312 31.15 14.16 -7.36
CA HIS A 312 32.18 14.63 -6.42
C HIS A 312 33.60 14.24 -6.86
N LEU A 313 33.81 13.03 -7.38
CA LEU A 313 35.12 12.65 -7.93
C LEU A 313 35.53 13.55 -9.10
N LEU A 314 34.59 13.89 -10.00
CA LEU A 314 34.84 14.83 -11.09
C LEU A 314 35.19 16.23 -10.57
N LYS A 315 34.52 16.73 -9.52
CA LYS A 315 34.87 18.01 -8.87
C LYS A 315 36.27 17.99 -8.27
N VAL A 316 36.66 16.90 -7.58
CA VAL A 316 38.02 16.75 -7.04
C VAL A 316 39.07 16.86 -8.16
N PHE A 317 38.87 16.18 -9.28
CA PHE A 317 39.78 16.31 -10.43
C PHE A 317 39.78 17.71 -11.05
N TRP A 318 38.67 18.45 -10.99
CA TRP A 318 38.63 19.85 -11.45
C TRP A 318 39.42 20.78 -10.54
N TYR A 319 39.28 20.65 -9.22
CA TYR A 319 40.06 21.43 -8.27
C TYR A 319 41.56 21.14 -8.41
N LEU A 320 41.95 19.87 -8.59
CA LEU A 320 43.35 19.52 -8.87
C LEU A 320 43.87 20.15 -10.17
N LEU A 321 43.01 20.27 -11.19
CA LEU A 321 43.36 20.96 -12.43
C LEU A 321 43.49 22.49 -12.23
N GLU A 322 42.68 23.09 -11.35
CA GLU A 322 42.78 24.50 -10.93
C GLU A 322 44.10 24.76 -10.17
N ASP A 323 44.55 23.79 -9.36
CA ASP A 323 45.84 23.77 -8.63
C ASP A 323 47.06 23.42 -9.53
N GLN A 324 46.92 23.49 -10.86
CA GLN A 324 47.98 23.22 -11.85
C GLN A 324 48.52 21.76 -11.85
N LEU A 325 47.72 20.79 -11.38
CA LEU A 325 48.03 19.36 -11.41
C LEU A 325 47.12 18.61 -12.41
N PRO A 326 47.46 18.61 -13.72
CA PRO A 326 46.57 18.05 -14.76
C PRO A 326 46.46 16.53 -14.72
N GLU A 327 47.48 15.83 -14.23
CA GLU A 327 47.52 14.38 -14.12
C GLU A 327 48.06 13.98 -12.74
N VAL A 328 47.28 13.19 -12.00
CA VAL A 328 47.55 12.90 -10.58
C VAL A 328 47.59 11.40 -10.33
N GLY A 329 48.58 10.96 -9.56
CA GLY A 329 48.70 9.56 -9.12
C GLY A 329 47.70 9.22 -8.00
N ALA A 330 47.49 7.93 -7.74
CA ALA A 330 46.49 7.48 -6.75
C ALA A 330 46.78 7.97 -5.32
N ARG A 331 48.07 8.10 -4.95
CA ARG A 331 48.46 8.58 -3.61
C ARG A 331 48.13 10.06 -3.44
N ASP A 332 48.60 10.88 -4.37
CA ASP A 332 48.41 12.33 -4.34
C ASP A 332 46.92 12.71 -4.41
N PHE A 333 46.13 11.94 -5.17
CA PHE A 333 44.68 12.12 -5.24
C PHE A 333 43.98 11.91 -3.89
N VAL A 334 44.34 10.85 -3.15
CA VAL A 334 43.76 10.56 -1.82
C VAL A 334 44.23 11.56 -0.76
N CYS A 335 45.44 12.08 -0.90
CA CYS A 335 46.00 13.10 -0.02
C CYS A 335 45.44 14.51 -0.28
N SER A 336 44.71 14.73 -1.37
CA SER A 336 44.15 16.04 -1.69
C SER A 336 43.09 16.47 -0.66
N HIS A 337 43.12 17.76 -0.28
CA HIS A 337 42.20 18.33 0.72
C HIS A 337 40.74 18.11 0.32
N LYS A 338 40.39 18.41 -0.94
CA LYS A 338 39.03 18.25 -1.46
C LYS A 338 38.55 16.79 -1.50
N TYR A 339 39.45 15.82 -1.70
CA TYR A 339 39.06 14.41 -1.59
C TYR A 339 38.71 14.03 -0.15
N GLN A 340 39.53 14.47 0.82
CA GLN A 340 39.30 14.21 2.24
C GLN A 340 38.02 14.87 2.75
N GLU A 341 37.70 16.07 2.26
CA GLU A 341 36.45 16.77 2.55
C GLU A 341 35.21 15.98 2.11
N TYR A 342 35.18 15.47 0.87
CA TYR A 342 34.02 14.73 0.36
C TYR A 342 33.92 13.26 0.80
N PHE A 343 35.06 12.57 0.96
CA PHE A 343 35.09 11.12 1.17
C PHE A 343 35.68 10.68 2.51
N GLY A 344 36.32 11.57 3.26
CA GLY A 344 37.05 11.26 4.49
C GLY A 344 38.32 10.44 4.25
N PRO A 345 38.85 9.73 5.28
CA PRO A 345 40.06 8.91 5.19
C PRO A 345 39.79 7.56 4.50
N ARG A 346 39.16 7.59 3.32
CA ARG A 346 38.84 6.40 2.53
C ARG A 346 39.93 6.11 1.48
N PRO A 347 40.14 4.83 1.12
CA PRO A 347 41.10 4.47 0.09
C PRO A 347 40.63 4.90 -1.30
N PHE A 348 41.59 5.00 -2.22
CA PHE A 348 41.36 5.33 -3.62
C PHE A 348 40.25 4.46 -4.26
N PRO A 349 39.16 5.05 -4.78
CA PRO A 349 37.99 4.29 -5.22
C PRO A 349 38.19 3.72 -6.63
N ARG A 350 39.02 2.68 -6.73
CA ARG A 350 39.43 2.04 -8.01
C ARG A 350 38.26 1.75 -8.94
N PHE A 351 37.19 1.12 -8.42
CA PHE A 351 36.02 0.77 -9.22
C PHE A 351 35.32 2.01 -9.83
N ARG A 352 35.20 3.11 -9.08
CA ARG A 352 34.52 4.32 -9.56
C ARG A 352 35.34 5.07 -10.58
N ILE A 353 36.66 5.10 -10.40
CA ILE A 353 37.59 5.74 -11.33
C ILE A 353 37.64 4.95 -12.64
N TRP A 354 37.71 3.62 -12.55
CA TRP A 354 37.54 2.74 -13.70
C TRP A 354 36.21 2.99 -14.44
N LEU A 355 35.09 3.15 -13.71
CA LEU A 355 33.80 3.46 -14.32
C LEU A 355 33.78 4.82 -15.03
N LEU A 356 34.41 5.85 -14.45
CA LEU A 356 34.55 7.18 -15.06
C LEU A 356 35.46 7.16 -16.31
N GLU A 357 36.49 6.31 -16.30
CA GLU A 357 37.36 6.05 -17.45
C GLU A 357 36.58 5.36 -18.58
N CYS A 358 35.80 4.31 -18.28
CA CYS A 358 34.93 3.65 -19.26
C CYS A 358 33.86 4.59 -19.85
N GLN A 359 33.38 5.58 -19.08
CA GLN A 359 32.45 6.62 -19.55
C GLN A 359 33.13 7.71 -20.40
N GLY A 360 34.46 7.67 -20.50
CA GLY A 360 35.29 8.62 -21.25
C GLY A 360 35.49 9.96 -20.56
N PHE A 361 35.22 10.07 -19.25
CA PHE A 361 35.40 11.31 -18.49
C PHE A 361 36.82 11.50 -17.98
N LEU A 362 37.56 10.41 -17.77
CA LEU A 362 38.96 10.43 -17.33
C LEU A 362 39.87 9.88 -18.43
N LYS A 363 41.12 10.36 -18.47
CA LYS A 363 42.22 9.80 -19.24
C LYS A 363 43.23 9.21 -18.25
N HIS A 364 43.75 8.03 -18.58
CA HIS A 364 44.76 7.35 -17.80
C HIS A 364 46.07 7.27 -18.61
N ARG A 365 47.18 7.76 -18.04
CA ARG A 365 48.53 7.70 -18.60
C ARG A 365 49.53 7.44 -17.47
N ASP A 366 50.40 6.45 -17.63
CA ASP A 366 51.50 6.15 -16.70
C ASP A 366 51.12 6.14 -15.21
N TYR A 367 50.03 5.45 -14.86
CA TYR A 367 49.48 5.38 -13.49
C TYR A 367 48.98 6.71 -12.91
N ARG A 368 48.73 7.70 -13.77
CA ARG A 368 48.12 8.98 -13.43
C ARG A 368 46.78 9.13 -14.14
N TRP A 369 45.84 9.78 -13.46
CA TRP A 369 44.52 10.09 -13.99
C TRP A 369 44.36 11.60 -14.14
N GLY A 370 43.76 12.01 -15.25
CA GLY A 370 43.39 13.40 -15.52
C GLY A 370 42.03 13.50 -16.19
N LEU A 371 41.44 14.70 -16.22
CA LEU A 371 40.16 14.91 -16.90
C LEU A 371 40.33 14.84 -18.43
N SER A 372 39.43 14.11 -19.09
CA SER A 372 39.25 14.22 -20.53
C SER A 372 38.56 15.54 -20.89
N GLU A 373 38.52 15.93 -22.17
CA GLU A 373 37.75 17.12 -22.59
C GLU A 373 36.26 17.01 -22.22
N LYS A 374 35.68 15.81 -22.36
CA LYS A 374 34.31 15.52 -21.92
C LYS A 374 34.16 15.64 -20.40
N GLY A 375 35.15 15.15 -19.65
CA GLY A 375 35.21 15.28 -18.18
C GLY A 375 35.28 16.73 -17.72
N LYS A 376 36.14 17.55 -18.35
CA LYS A 376 36.28 18.98 -18.08
C LYS A 376 34.95 19.71 -18.26
N ILE A 377 34.22 19.47 -19.36
CA ILE A 377 32.91 20.09 -19.60
C ILE A 377 31.91 19.73 -18.49
N ARG A 378 31.84 18.45 -18.10
CA ARG A 378 30.91 17.99 -17.05
C ARG A 378 31.29 18.55 -15.68
N ALA A 379 32.56 18.51 -15.32
CA ALA A 379 33.06 19.03 -14.05
C ALA A 379 32.88 20.55 -13.95
N LYS A 380 33.15 21.29 -15.04
CA LYS A 380 32.89 22.73 -15.14
C LYS A 380 31.43 23.07 -14.84
N LYS A 381 30.47 22.30 -15.38
CA LYS A 381 29.04 22.50 -15.12
C LYS A 381 28.70 22.29 -13.64
N LEU A 382 29.25 21.25 -13.02
CA LEU A 382 29.02 20.95 -11.59
C LEU A 382 29.60 22.05 -10.68
N VAL A 383 30.83 22.49 -10.93
CA VAL A 383 31.48 23.55 -10.14
C VAL A 383 30.78 24.89 -10.33
N ARG A 384 30.34 25.22 -11.55
CA ARG A 384 29.50 26.40 -11.80
C ARG A 384 28.20 26.34 -10.98
N ALA A 385 27.51 25.20 -11.02
CA ALA A 385 26.26 25.04 -10.29
C ALA A 385 26.44 25.22 -8.78
N HIS A 386 27.50 24.62 -8.23
CA HIS A 386 27.88 24.76 -6.84
C HIS A 386 28.12 26.23 -6.45
N ARG A 387 29.00 26.92 -7.19
CA ARG A 387 29.36 28.33 -6.92
C ARG A 387 28.16 29.28 -7.05
N LEU A 388 27.26 29.04 -8.01
CA LEU A 388 26.02 29.83 -8.16
C LEU A 388 25.06 29.64 -7.00
N TRP A 389 24.91 28.42 -6.49
CA TRP A 389 24.11 28.16 -5.29
C TRP A 389 24.72 28.81 -4.06
N GLU A 390 26.04 28.80 -3.91
CA GLU A 390 26.72 29.52 -2.83
C GLU A 390 26.44 31.03 -2.90
N CYS A 391 26.58 31.65 -4.09
CA CYS A 391 26.21 33.05 -4.29
C CYS A 391 24.75 33.35 -3.94
N TYR A 392 23.83 32.50 -4.40
CA TYR A 392 22.41 32.69 -4.17
C TYR A 392 22.06 32.63 -2.68
N LEU A 393 22.57 31.61 -1.98
CA LEU A 393 22.30 31.42 -0.56
C LEU A 393 22.87 32.57 0.28
N VAL A 394 24.06 33.09 -0.05
CA VAL A 394 24.66 34.22 0.66
C VAL A 394 23.96 35.54 0.32
N ARG A 395 23.82 35.87 -0.97
CA ARG A 395 23.35 37.20 -1.40
C ARG A 395 21.85 37.40 -1.29
N SER A 396 21.06 36.36 -1.57
CA SER A 396 19.60 36.48 -1.64
C SER A 396 18.90 35.96 -0.39
N LEU A 397 19.52 35.03 0.34
CA LEU A 397 18.94 34.39 1.52
C LEU A 397 19.71 34.67 2.82
N GLU A 398 20.76 35.51 2.76
CA GLU A 398 21.53 36.00 3.92
C GLU A 398 22.14 34.89 4.80
N PHE A 399 22.46 33.74 4.20
CA PHE A 399 23.22 32.69 4.90
C PHE A 399 24.68 33.13 5.11
N LYS A 400 25.29 32.64 6.20
CA LYS A 400 26.72 32.83 6.48
C LYS A 400 27.56 32.02 5.51
N GLU A 401 28.61 32.63 4.96
CA GLU A 401 29.52 32.00 3.99
C GLU A 401 30.07 30.64 4.45
N GLU A 402 30.40 30.50 5.74
CA GLU A 402 30.93 29.25 6.32
C GLU A 402 29.94 28.08 6.31
N ASP A 403 28.63 28.37 6.38
CA ASP A 403 27.58 27.36 6.51
C ASP A 403 26.95 26.97 5.16
N VAL A 404 27.28 27.69 4.09
CA VAL A 404 26.59 27.58 2.79
C VAL A 404 27.04 26.36 1.99
N HIS A 405 28.29 25.91 2.18
CA HIS A 405 28.90 24.85 1.38
C HIS A 405 28.06 23.55 1.35
N GLY A 406 27.59 23.12 2.52
CA GLY A 406 26.79 21.90 2.67
C GLY A 406 25.44 21.98 1.96
N PHE A 407 24.79 23.15 1.99
CA PHE A 407 23.51 23.37 1.29
C PHE A 407 23.71 23.42 -0.23
N ALA A 408 24.75 24.14 -0.70
CA ALA A 408 25.07 24.20 -2.12
C ALA A 408 25.40 22.81 -2.70
N GLU A 409 26.10 21.95 -1.94
CA GLU A 409 26.34 20.55 -2.31
C GLU A 409 25.06 19.72 -2.51
N GLU A 410 24.00 19.98 -1.76
CA GLU A 410 22.75 19.24 -1.92
C GLU A 410 21.99 19.69 -3.17
N MET A 411 22.09 20.98 -3.51
CA MET A 411 21.32 21.60 -4.60
C MET A 411 22.01 21.57 -5.97
N GLU A 412 23.33 21.41 -6.04
CA GLU A 412 24.09 21.44 -7.30
C GLU A 412 23.62 20.39 -8.32
N HIS A 413 23.10 19.25 -7.85
CA HIS A 413 22.62 18.16 -8.71
C HIS A 413 21.25 18.44 -9.34
N VAL A 414 20.53 19.47 -8.86
CA VAL A 414 19.18 19.83 -9.28
C VAL A 414 19.19 20.98 -10.30
N LEU A 415 20.34 21.62 -10.53
CA LEU A 415 20.44 22.78 -11.42
C LEU A 415 20.23 22.39 -12.89
N THR A 416 19.03 22.66 -13.41
CA THR A 416 18.70 22.58 -14.84
C THR A 416 19.23 23.81 -15.57
N ASP A 417 19.31 23.77 -16.91
CA ASP A 417 19.80 24.93 -17.69
C ASP A 417 18.88 26.15 -17.59
N GLU A 418 17.59 25.93 -17.32
CA GLU A 418 16.60 26.97 -17.02
C GLU A 418 16.85 27.59 -15.64
N LEU A 419 17.13 26.77 -14.62
CA LEU A 419 17.39 27.23 -13.26
C LEU A 419 18.75 27.95 -13.17
N ASP A 420 19.77 27.48 -13.89
CA ASP A 420 21.06 28.18 -14.06
C ASP A 420 20.84 29.59 -14.63
N TYR A 421 20.00 29.74 -15.66
CA TYR A 421 19.69 31.06 -16.23
C TYR A 421 18.96 31.97 -15.22
N ALA A 422 17.90 31.46 -14.59
CA ALA A 422 17.11 32.24 -13.63
C ALA A 422 17.96 32.71 -12.44
N ILE A 423 18.79 31.83 -11.87
CA ILE A 423 19.67 32.17 -10.74
C ILE A 423 20.76 33.18 -11.19
N THR A 424 21.33 32.99 -12.38
CA THR A 424 22.35 33.92 -12.91
C THR A 424 21.75 35.33 -13.13
N GLU A 425 20.52 35.41 -13.64
CA GLU A 425 19.79 36.66 -13.86
C GLU A 425 19.44 37.34 -12.53
N MET A 426 18.94 36.60 -11.54
CA MET A 426 18.64 37.12 -10.20
C MET A 426 19.88 37.67 -9.47
N LEU A 427 21.07 37.10 -9.75
CA LEU A 427 22.33 37.50 -9.13
C LEU A 427 23.10 38.57 -9.93
N ASP A 428 22.50 39.12 -10.99
CA ASP A 428 23.09 40.12 -11.89
C ASP A 428 24.44 39.67 -12.50
N ASN A 429 24.46 38.45 -13.06
CA ASN A 429 25.63 37.84 -13.71
C ASN A 429 26.92 37.85 -12.86
N PRO A 430 26.95 37.14 -11.72
CA PRO A 430 28.13 37.11 -10.87
C PRO A 430 29.32 36.43 -11.55
N HIS A 431 30.49 37.07 -11.48
CA HIS A 431 31.75 36.51 -11.96
C HIS A 431 32.53 35.73 -10.89
N TYR A 432 32.28 36.02 -9.61
CA TYR A 432 32.98 35.42 -8.46
C TYR A 432 31.97 34.87 -7.45
N ASP A 433 32.35 33.76 -6.82
CA ASP A 433 31.64 33.17 -5.68
C ASP A 433 31.90 33.96 -4.38
N PRO A 434 31.20 33.68 -3.27
CA PRO A 434 31.42 34.37 -1.98
C PRO A 434 32.82 34.17 -1.40
N HIS A 435 33.60 33.22 -1.93
CA HIS A 435 34.96 32.90 -1.52
C HIS A 435 36.00 33.37 -2.55
N ASP A 436 35.65 34.36 -3.38
CA ASP A 436 36.49 34.97 -4.41
C ASP A 436 37.00 34.03 -5.51
N LYS A 437 36.34 32.88 -5.74
CA LYS A 437 36.67 31.98 -6.85
C LYS A 437 35.83 32.28 -8.08
N LEU A 438 36.44 32.16 -9.25
CA LEU A 438 35.85 32.55 -10.52
C LEU A 438 34.74 31.58 -10.94
N ILE A 439 33.50 32.06 -11.13
CA ILE A 439 32.39 31.21 -11.57
C ILE A 439 32.63 30.79 -13.03
N PRO A 440 32.77 29.48 -13.32
CA PRO A 440 33.10 29.05 -14.67
C PRO A 440 32.05 29.50 -15.68
N GLU A 441 32.49 30.06 -16.81
CA GLU A 441 31.57 30.51 -17.86
C GLU A 441 30.70 29.38 -18.40
N LYS A 442 29.48 29.73 -18.82
CA LYS A 442 28.56 28.78 -19.44
C LYS A 442 29.25 28.10 -20.63
N PRO A 443 29.16 26.76 -20.77
CA PRO A 443 29.60 26.13 -22.02
C PRO A 443 28.81 26.77 -23.16
N LYS A 444 29.49 27.35 -24.15
CA LYS A 444 28.84 27.89 -25.35
C LYS A 444 27.92 26.80 -25.90
N LYS A 445 26.63 27.09 -26.03
CA LYS A 445 25.68 26.20 -26.70
C LYS A 445 26.30 25.92 -28.06
N LYS A 446 26.63 24.66 -28.37
CA LYS A 446 26.78 24.30 -29.78
C LYS A 446 25.42 24.59 -30.38
N GLU A 447 25.34 25.62 -31.21
CA GLU A 447 24.21 25.81 -32.11
C GLU A 447 24.12 24.50 -32.90
N GLU A 448 23.10 23.70 -32.59
CA GLU A 448 22.68 22.62 -33.45
C GLU A 448 22.20 23.29 -34.74
N LEU A 449 23.08 23.28 -35.74
CA LEU A 449 22.78 23.56 -37.14
C LEU A 449 22.01 22.39 -37.75
#